data_AF-A0A843V174-F1
#
_entry.id   AF-A0A843V174-F1
#
_cell.length_a   1.000
_cell.length_b   1.000
_cell.length_c   1.000
_cell.angle_alpha   90.00
_cell.angle_beta   90.00
_cell.angle_gamma   90.00
#
_symmetry.space_group_name_H-M   'P 1'
#
loop_
_entity.id
_entity.type
_entity.pdbx_description
1 polymer ?
#
loop_
_entity_poly.entity_id
_entity_poly.type
_entity_poly.pdbx_seq_one_letter_code
_entity_poly.pdbx_strand_id
1 'polypeptide(L)'
;MQDGTSGDLWAMVERQPLGYWPKILVPKLEEGVQVHSFGGEVLNKRVPGHHTSTQMGSGHFVVEGCMKATYTRNMEIVEARDPSKYISHDYGDLIVTHPNCYNLQPGHMQDLQWGFHFFFGRPDRSVTCT
;
A
#
# COMPACT_ATOMS: atom_id res chain seq x y z
N MET A 1 13.34 3.24 -9.20
CA MET A 1 14.00 2.97 -10.51
C MET A 1 15.44 2.56 -10.25
N GLN A 2 15.94 1.58 -10.98
CA GLN A 2 17.33 1.15 -10.88
C GLN A 2 18.17 1.87 -11.94
N ASP A 3 19.34 2.39 -11.54
CA ASP A 3 20.32 2.95 -12.47
C ASP A 3 20.98 1.83 -13.28
N GLY A 4 20.99 1.99 -14.61
CA GLY A 4 21.45 0.95 -15.53
C GLY A 4 22.96 0.70 -15.52
N THR A 5 23.74 1.58 -14.89
CA THR A 5 25.21 1.47 -14.85
C THR A 5 25.70 0.97 -13.50
N SER A 6 25.28 1.63 -12.42
CA SER A 6 25.69 1.30 -11.04
C SER A 6 24.89 0.15 -10.43
N GLY A 7 23.61 0.00 -10.84
CA GLY A 7 22.64 -0.89 -10.19
C GLY A 7 22.00 -0.27 -8.94
N ASP A 8 22.30 0.99 -8.63
CA ASP A 8 21.74 1.70 -7.47
C ASP A 8 20.28 2.13 -7.70
N LEU A 9 19.57 2.45 -6.63
CA LEU A 9 18.13 2.68 -6.66
C LEU A 9 17.78 4.14 -6.36
N TRP A 10 16.90 4.70 -7.18
CA TRP A 10 16.28 6.00 -6.99
C TRP A 10 14.80 5.81 -6.64
N ALA A 11 14.37 6.41 -5.53
CA ALA A 11 12.94 6.59 -5.25
C ALA A 11 12.50 7.94 -5.82
N MET A 12 11.36 7.97 -6.50
CA MET A 12 10.81 9.18 -7.10
C MET A 12 9.32 9.30 -6.84
N VAL A 13 8.85 10.53 -6.65
CA VAL A 13 7.43 10.88 -6.62
C VAL A 13 7.20 11.99 -7.64
N GLU A 14 6.22 11.84 -8.51
CA GLU A 14 5.91 12.82 -9.58
C GLU A 14 7.15 13.22 -10.40
N ARG A 15 8.03 12.26 -10.69
CA ARG A 15 9.33 12.46 -11.38
C ARG A 15 10.35 13.32 -10.62
N GLN A 16 10.09 13.66 -9.35
CA GLN A 16 11.07 14.26 -8.46
C GLN A 16 11.79 13.16 -7.66
N PRO A 17 13.13 13.16 -7.61
CA PRO A 17 13.88 12.22 -6.79
C PRO A 17 13.64 12.52 -5.30
N LEU A 18 13.08 11.54 -4.59
CA LEU A 18 12.95 11.57 -3.13
C LEU A 18 14.24 11.13 -2.45
N GLY A 19 15.01 10.26 -3.08
CA GLY A 19 16.24 9.74 -2.49
C GLY A 19 16.97 8.71 -3.34
N TYR A 20 18.19 8.41 -2.89
CA TYR A 20 19.13 7.51 -3.53
C TYR A 20 19.56 6.43 -2.52
N TRP A 21 19.51 5.17 -2.96
CA TRP A 21 19.90 3.99 -2.19
C TRP A 21 20.96 3.21 -2.95
N PRO A 22 22.22 3.25 -2.49
CA PRO A 22 23.27 2.39 -3.00
C PRO A 22 22.87 0.91 -2.90
N LYS A 23 23.11 0.13 -3.97
CA LYS A 23 22.72 -1.28 -4.01
C LYS A 23 23.31 -2.13 -2.89
N ILE A 24 24.50 -1.75 -2.41
CA ILE A 24 25.18 -2.43 -1.30
C ILE A 24 24.37 -2.36 0.01
N LEU A 25 23.53 -1.35 0.17
CA LEU A 25 22.65 -1.21 1.33
C LEU A 25 21.36 -2.04 1.19
N VAL A 26 21.02 -2.43 -0.04
CA VAL A 26 19.77 -3.11 -0.38
C VAL A 26 20.01 -4.24 -1.39
N PRO A 27 20.88 -5.22 -1.07
CA PRO A 27 21.33 -6.24 -2.03
C PRO A 27 20.17 -7.10 -2.56
N LYS A 28 19.11 -7.30 -1.76
CA LYS A 28 17.91 -8.05 -2.18
C LYS A 28 17.05 -7.32 -3.22
N LEU A 29 17.23 -6.02 -3.38
CA LEU A 29 16.50 -5.23 -4.37
C LEU A 29 17.22 -5.21 -5.74
N GLU A 30 18.49 -5.61 -5.81
CA GLU A 30 19.29 -5.67 -7.05
C GLU A 30 18.79 -6.77 -8.01
N GLU A 31 18.31 -7.90 -7.48
CA GLU A 31 17.76 -9.02 -8.26
C GLU A 31 16.34 -8.77 -8.77
N GLY A 32 15.79 -7.58 -8.51
CA GLY A 32 14.39 -7.24 -8.74
C GLY A 32 13.51 -7.51 -7.52
N VAL A 33 12.33 -6.89 -7.51
CA VAL A 33 11.35 -7.09 -6.44
C VAL A 33 10.56 -8.37 -6.73
N GLN A 34 10.70 -9.38 -5.88
CA GLN A 34 9.92 -10.63 -6.01
C GLN A 34 8.51 -10.51 -5.43
N VAL A 35 8.29 -9.59 -4.48
CA VAL A 35 7.01 -9.41 -3.79
C VAL A 35 6.69 -7.91 -3.73
N HIS A 36 5.54 -7.56 -4.30
CA HIS A 36 4.97 -6.22 -4.21
C HIS A 36 3.83 -6.23 -3.20
N SER A 37 3.79 -5.25 -2.31
CA SER A 37 2.69 -5.08 -1.35
C SER A 37 2.25 -3.62 -1.31
N PHE A 38 0.95 -3.42 -1.25
CA PHE A 38 0.31 -2.13 -1.06
C PHE A 38 -0.54 -2.21 0.20
N GLY A 39 -0.50 -1.17 1.03
CA GLY A 39 -1.26 -1.16 2.27
C GLY A 39 -0.75 -0.11 3.25
N GLY A 40 -1.01 -0.36 4.53
CA GLY A 40 -0.55 0.48 5.63
C GLY A 40 -0.44 -0.34 6.91
N GLU A 41 0.27 0.20 7.89
CA GLU A 41 0.48 -0.43 9.19
C GLU A 41 0.03 0.52 10.29
N VAL A 42 -0.66 -0.02 11.30
CA VAL A 42 -0.89 0.68 12.56
C VAL A 42 -0.08 -0.02 13.64
N LEU A 43 0.90 0.70 14.21
CA LEU A 43 1.76 0.18 15.26
C LEU A 43 1.36 0.75 16.62
N ASN A 44 0.90 -0.09 17.53
CA ASN A 44 0.77 0.24 18.95
C ASN A 44 1.62 -0.68 19.82
N LYS A 45 2.54 -0.10 20.61
CA LYS A 45 3.37 -0.84 21.56
C LYS A 45 3.03 -0.52 23.03
N ARG A 46 1.94 0.22 23.29
CA ARG A 46 1.58 0.65 24.65
C ARG A 46 0.93 -0.50 25.44
N VAL A 47 1.44 -0.75 26.63
CA VAL A 47 0.77 -1.58 27.66
C VAL A 47 -0.48 -0.83 28.12
N PRO A 48 -1.66 -1.49 28.22
CA PRO A 48 -1.91 -2.93 28.35
C PRO A 48 -2.20 -3.71 27.05
N GLY A 49 -1.85 -3.19 25.87
CA GLY A 49 -2.02 -3.90 24.59
C GLY A 49 -3.32 -3.60 23.85
N HIS A 50 -4.12 -2.65 24.31
CA HIS A 50 -5.26 -2.16 23.53
C HIS A 50 -4.78 -1.50 22.23
N HIS A 51 -5.53 -1.69 21.15
CA HIS A 51 -5.32 -0.95 19.89
C HIS A 51 -5.44 0.57 20.09
N THR A 52 -4.79 1.33 19.21
CA THR A 52 -4.69 2.80 19.36
C THR A 52 -6.09 3.46 19.29
N SER A 53 -6.24 4.62 19.92
CA SER A 53 -7.36 5.53 19.61
C SER A 53 -7.14 6.32 18.31
N THR A 54 -6.05 6.07 17.59
CA THR A 54 -5.75 6.72 16.33
C THR A 54 -6.54 6.06 15.22
N GLN A 55 -7.24 6.89 14.45
CA GLN A 55 -7.98 6.46 13.28
C GLN A 55 -7.02 6.07 12.16
N MET A 56 -7.35 5.03 11.39
CA MET A 56 -6.61 4.67 10.18
C MET A 56 -7.26 5.35 8.97
N GLY A 57 -6.46 6.07 8.19
CA GLY A 57 -6.96 6.85 7.06
C GLY A 57 -7.87 7.99 7.52
N SER A 58 -9.08 8.06 6.96
CA SER A 58 -10.09 9.10 7.21
C SER A 58 -10.96 8.82 8.43
N GLY A 59 -10.76 7.68 9.10
CA GLY A 59 -11.63 7.27 10.20
C GLY A 59 -13.02 6.77 9.77
N HIS A 60 -13.27 6.61 8.48
CA HIS A 60 -14.53 6.07 7.96
C HIS A 60 -14.45 4.56 7.71
N PHE A 61 -15.61 3.89 7.67
CA PHE A 61 -15.66 2.48 7.29
C PHE A 61 -15.42 2.34 5.79
N VAL A 62 -14.69 1.29 5.38
CA VAL A 62 -14.40 1.00 3.96
C VAL A 62 -15.66 0.89 3.09
N VAL A 63 -16.75 0.39 3.66
CA VAL A 63 -18.05 0.25 2.97
C VAL A 63 -18.71 1.57 2.63
N GLU A 64 -18.29 2.68 3.27
CA GLU A 64 -18.77 4.01 2.95
C GLU A 64 -18.21 4.55 1.62
N GLY A 65 -17.12 3.95 1.13
CA GLY A 65 -16.61 4.15 -0.22
C GLY A 65 -16.12 5.58 -0.52
N CYS A 66 -16.22 5.97 -1.79
CA CYS A 66 -15.73 7.26 -2.28
C CYS A 66 -16.29 8.45 -1.49
N MET A 67 -15.47 9.50 -1.36
CA MET A 67 -15.74 10.73 -0.60
C MET A 67 -15.80 10.56 0.93
N LYS A 68 -15.68 9.33 1.45
CA LYS A 68 -15.69 9.05 2.89
C LYS A 68 -14.50 8.23 3.33
N ALA A 69 -14.34 7.02 2.78
CA ALA A 69 -13.23 6.12 3.09
C ALA A 69 -11.94 6.59 2.40
N THR A 70 -10.80 6.34 3.06
CA THR A 70 -9.49 6.50 2.41
C THR A 70 -9.28 5.41 1.37
N TYR A 71 -8.56 5.75 0.30
CA TYR A 71 -8.27 4.83 -0.77
C TYR A 71 -6.84 5.01 -1.30
N THR A 72 -6.34 3.95 -1.92
CA THR A 72 -5.22 4.01 -2.86
C THR A 72 -5.76 3.51 -4.19
N ARG A 73 -5.47 4.23 -5.28
CA ARG A 73 -6.02 3.95 -6.62
C ARG A 73 -4.99 4.16 -7.71
N ASN A 74 -5.30 3.72 -8.93
CA ASN A 74 -4.37 3.74 -10.08
C ASN A 74 -3.02 3.10 -9.74
N MET A 75 -3.05 2.02 -8.96
CA MET A 75 -1.84 1.28 -8.60
C MET A 75 -1.42 0.40 -9.77
N GLU A 76 -0.17 0.52 -10.17
CA GLU A 76 0.37 -0.18 -11.33
C GLU A 76 1.71 -0.79 -10.96
N ILE A 77 1.90 -2.05 -11.34
CA ILE A 77 3.21 -2.70 -11.33
C ILE A 77 3.64 -2.77 -12.78
N VAL A 78 4.80 -2.19 -13.10
CA VAL A 78 5.34 -2.17 -14.46
C VAL A 78 6.69 -2.86 -14.50
N GLU A 79 7.01 -3.47 -15.65
CA GLU A 79 8.33 -4.04 -15.86
C GLU A 79 9.38 -2.93 -15.98
N ALA A 80 10.45 -2.98 -15.18
CA ALA A 80 11.45 -1.91 -15.15
C ALA A 80 12.13 -1.65 -16.51
N ARG A 81 12.27 -2.69 -17.35
CA ARG A 81 12.88 -2.61 -18.69
C ARG A 81 11.89 -2.16 -19.76
N ASP A 82 10.60 -2.30 -19.49
CA ASP A 82 9.54 -1.90 -20.40
C ASP A 82 8.33 -1.39 -19.58
N PRO A 83 8.33 -0.09 -19.24
CA PRO A 83 7.25 0.50 -18.46
C PRO A 83 5.87 0.43 -19.15
N SER A 84 5.81 0.06 -20.43
CA SER A 84 4.54 -0.14 -21.14
C SER A 84 3.88 -1.49 -20.82
N LYS A 85 4.60 -2.41 -20.18
CA LYS A 85 4.07 -3.69 -19.73
C LYS A 85 3.57 -3.61 -18.29
N TYR A 86 2.25 -3.71 -18.16
CA TYR A 86 1.57 -3.85 -16.88
C TYR A 86 1.60 -5.30 -16.40
N ILE A 87 2.02 -5.50 -15.15
CA ILE A 87 2.20 -6.82 -14.54
C ILE A 87 0.98 -7.24 -13.71
N SER A 88 0.13 -6.31 -13.23
CA SER A 88 -0.97 -6.66 -12.33
C SER A 88 -2.32 -6.80 -13.02
N HIS A 89 -2.99 -7.95 -12.82
CA HIS A 89 -4.38 -8.21 -13.17
C HIS A 89 -5.22 -8.71 -11.97
N ASP A 90 -4.66 -8.72 -10.75
CA ASP A 90 -5.33 -9.26 -9.55
C ASP A 90 -4.79 -8.64 -8.24
N TYR A 91 -5.60 -8.64 -7.17
CA TYR A 91 -5.27 -8.19 -5.81
C TYR A 91 -4.21 -9.04 -5.11
N GLY A 92 -3.93 -10.24 -5.60
CA GLY A 92 -3.04 -11.17 -4.90
C GLY A 92 -3.59 -11.47 -3.49
N ASP A 93 -2.68 -11.61 -2.52
CA ASP A 93 -3.07 -11.85 -1.13
C ASP A 93 -3.50 -10.56 -0.42
N LEU A 94 -4.77 -10.54 0.02
CA LEU A 94 -5.30 -9.48 0.87
C LEU A 94 -5.06 -9.83 2.34
N ILE A 95 -4.17 -9.08 3.00
CA ILE A 95 -3.77 -9.32 4.39
C ILE A 95 -4.34 -8.23 5.29
N VAL A 96 -5.20 -8.63 6.23
CA VAL A 96 -5.73 -7.76 7.30
C VAL A 96 -5.46 -8.42 8.65
N THR A 97 -4.52 -7.88 9.42
CA THR A 97 -4.08 -8.49 10.69
C THR A 97 -5.11 -8.34 11.81
N HIS A 98 -5.89 -7.27 11.78
CA HIS A 98 -6.91 -6.97 12.79
C HIS A 98 -8.21 -6.52 12.14
N PRO A 99 -8.98 -7.43 11.51
CA PRO A 99 -10.20 -7.08 10.76
C PRO A 99 -11.27 -6.43 11.64
N ASN A 100 -11.27 -6.74 12.94
CA ASN A 100 -12.11 -6.13 13.95
C ASN A 100 -11.64 -4.73 14.42
N CYS A 101 -10.52 -4.22 13.91
CA CYS A 101 -9.99 -2.89 14.23
C CYS A 101 -9.82 -2.01 13.00
N TYR A 102 -9.43 -2.62 11.89
CA TYR A 102 -9.07 -1.98 10.63
C TYR A 102 -9.55 -2.88 9.52
N ASN A 103 -10.07 -2.31 8.44
CA ASN A 103 -10.51 -3.12 7.32
C ASN A 103 -9.92 -2.58 6.02
N LEU A 104 -9.87 -3.48 5.04
CA LEU A 104 -9.46 -3.21 3.67
C LEU A 104 -10.49 -3.85 2.76
N GLN A 105 -10.95 -3.09 1.77
CA GLN A 105 -11.89 -3.58 0.78
C GLN A 105 -11.34 -3.30 -0.63
N PRO A 106 -11.05 -4.34 -1.42
CA PRO A 106 -10.66 -4.16 -2.81
C PRO A 106 -11.81 -3.50 -3.59
N GLY A 107 -11.42 -2.62 -4.52
CA GLY A 107 -12.32 -1.98 -5.45
C GLY A 107 -12.81 -2.91 -6.55
N HIS A 108 -13.90 -2.53 -7.21
CA HIS A 108 -14.41 -3.27 -8.35
C HIS A 108 -13.46 -3.09 -9.55
N MET A 109 -12.87 -4.18 -10.05
CA MET A 109 -11.84 -4.12 -11.10
C MET A 109 -12.35 -3.56 -12.43
N GLN A 110 -13.67 -3.58 -12.67
CA GLN A 110 -14.29 -3.04 -13.88
C GLN A 110 -14.50 -1.51 -13.82
N ASP A 111 -14.21 -0.86 -12.68
CA ASP A 111 -14.23 0.60 -12.59
C ASP A 111 -12.95 1.19 -13.21
N LEU A 112 -12.99 1.35 -14.54
CA LEU A 112 -11.87 1.86 -15.34
C LEU A 112 -11.42 3.27 -14.92
N GLN A 113 -12.25 4.05 -14.24
CA GLN A 113 -11.87 5.40 -13.79
C GLN A 113 -11.00 5.39 -12.53
N TRP A 114 -11.03 4.29 -11.77
CA TRP A 114 -10.28 4.12 -10.54
C TRP A 114 -9.04 3.25 -10.71
N GLY A 115 -8.98 2.49 -11.81
CA GLY A 115 -7.96 1.47 -12.01
C GLY A 115 -7.95 0.48 -10.86
N PHE A 116 -6.78 -0.13 -10.62
CA PHE A 116 -6.60 -1.00 -9.48
C PHE A 116 -6.57 -0.18 -8.19
N HIS A 117 -7.48 -0.47 -7.27
CA HIS A 117 -7.70 0.35 -6.08
C HIS A 117 -8.24 -0.45 -4.90
N PHE A 118 -8.02 0.04 -3.68
CA PHE A 118 -8.70 -0.47 -2.51
C PHE A 118 -9.04 0.68 -1.57
N PHE A 119 -10.11 0.48 -0.80
CA PHE A 119 -10.46 1.31 0.34
C PHE A 119 -9.87 0.72 1.60
N PHE A 120 -9.39 1.58 2.49
CA PHE A 120 -8.89 1.18 3.80
C PHE A 120 -9.26 2.23 4.83
N GLY A 121 -9.45 1.79 6.06
CA GLY A 121 -9.70 2.68 7.18
C GLY A 121 -10.65 2.08 8.17
N ARG A 122 -10.78 2.77 9.31
CA ARG A 122 -11.82 2.52 10.30
C ARG A 122 -11.88 3.65 11.33
N PRO A 123 -13.06 3.91 11.93
CA PRO A 123 -13.16 4.78 13.10
C PRO A 123 -12.29 4.30 14.26
N ASP A 124 -12.00 5.22 15.17
CA ASP A 124 -11.33 4.93 16.41
C ASP A 124 -12.19 4.04 17.30
N ARG A 125 -11.52 3.21 18.11
CA ARG A 125 -12.08 2.53 19.27
C ARG A 125 -13.43 1.85 18.98
N SER A 126 -13.39 0.79 18.18
CA SER A 126 -14.48 -0.17 18.18
C SER A 126 -14.40 -1.04 19.44
N VAL A 127 -15.51 -1.25 20.15
CA VAL A 127 -15.56 -2.19 21.30
C VAL A 127 -15.22 -3.63 20.89
N THR A 128 -15.30 -3.95 19.60
CA THR A 128 -14.88 -5.24 19.03
C THR A 128 -13.40 -5.29 18.65
N CYS A 129 -12.69 -4.15 18.72
CA CYS A 129 -11.26 -4.04 18.47
C CYS A 129 -10.49 -4.34 19.75
N THR A 130 -10.29 -5.64 20.01
CA THR A 130 -9.55 -6.19 21.15
C THR A 130 -8.15 -6.63 20.74
#